data_AF-B2JXJ7-F1
#
_entry.id   AF-B2JXJ7-F1
#
_cell.length_a   1.000
_cell.length_b   1.000
_cell.length_c   1.000
_cell.angle_alpha   90.00
_cell.angle_beta   90.00
_cell.angle_gamma   90.00
#
_symmetry.space_group_name_H-M   'P 1'
#
loop_
_entity.id
_entity.type
_entity.pdbx_description
1 polymer ?
#
loop_
_entity_poly.entity_id
_entity_poly.type
_entity_poly.pdbx_seq_one_letter_code
_entity_poly.pdbx_strand_id
1 'polypeptide(L)' 'MDDEIYATHTHIARVRVMKTVAGTYRGIVHLREVGAEPESDEPHETEIDFAHEDQARDAARALANKLLKELES' A
#
# COMPACT_ATOMS: atom_id res chain seq x y z
N MET A 1 5.89 -5.03 12.62
CA MET A 1 5.34 -3.98 11.73
C MET A 1 4.06 -4.58 11.20
N ASP A 2 2.93 -4.16 11.72
CA ASP A 2 1.62 -4.65 11.29
C ASP A 2 1.28 -4.03 9.94
N ASP A 3 0.79 -4.87 9.03
CA ASP A 3 0.27 -4.41 7.75
C ASP A 3 -1.11 -3.78 7.97
N GLU A 4 -1.35 -2.62 7.37
CA GLU A 4 -2.64 -1.93 7.46
C GLU A 4 -3.52 -2.37 6.28
N ILE A 5 -4.68 -2.96 6.54
CA ILE A 5 -5.54 -3.51 5.48
C ILE A 5 -6.77 -2.62 5.30
N TYR A 6 -6.97 -2.15 4.08
CA TYR A 6 -8.15 -1.45 3.62
C TYR A 6 -8.89 -2.36 2.63
N ALA A 7 -10.20 -2.53 2.80
CA ALA A 7 -10.99 -3.34 1.90
C ALA A 7 -12.25 -2.59 1.46
N THR A 8 -12.54 -2.70 0.18
CA THR A 8 -13.81 -2.31 -0.43
C THR A 8 -14.62 -3.57 -0.77
N HIS A 9 -15.76 -3.40 -1.42
CA HIS A 9 -16.60 -4.53 -1.83
C HIS A 9 -15.95 -5.41 -2.91
N THR A 10 -14.99 -4.86 -3.66
CA THR A 10 -14.36 -5.51 -4.81
C THR A 10 -12.87 -5.72 -4.64
N HIS A 11 -12.17 -4.90 -3.85
CA HIS A 11 -10.71 -4.92 -3.74
C HIS A 11 -10.21 -4.81 -2.30
N ILE A 12 -8.99 -5.29 -2.08
CA ILE A 12 -8.25 -5.22 -0.82
C ILE A 12 -6.92 -4.53 -1.12
N ALA A 13 -6.60 -3.49 -0.36
CA ALA A 13 -5.31 -2.82 -0.37
C ALA A 13 -4.59 -3.05 0.98
N ARG A 14 -3.45 -3.74 0.95
CA ARG A 14 -2.59 -3.98 2.10
C ARG A 14 -1.41 -3.01 2.06
N VAL A 15 -1.34 -2.11 3.03
CA VAL A 15 -0.27 -1.14 3.21
C VAL A 15 0.86 -1.76 4.03
N ARG A 16 2.06 -1.67 3.49
CA ARG A 16 3.31 -2.09 4.12
C ARG A 16 4.33 -0.96 4.01
N VAL A 17 5.19 -0.82 5.02
CA VAL A 17 6.35 0.08 4.95
C VAL A 17 7.62 -0.76 5.01
N MET A 18 8.55 -0.48 4.09
CA MET A 18 9.86 -1.12 4.04
C MET A 18 10.94 -0.09 4.32
N LYS A 19 11.91 -0.44 5.18
CA LYS A 19 13.13 0.35 5.33
C LYS A 19 14.11 0.02 4.22
N THR A 20 14.60 1.04 3.51
CA THR A 20 15.56 0.90 2.43
C THR A 20 16.98 0.73 2.98
N VAL A 21 17.90 0.29 2.12
CA VAL A 21 19.33 0.18 2.45
C VAL A 21 19.97 1.54 2.79
N ALA A 22 19.40 2.64 2.31
CA ALA A 22 19.85 4.00 2.60
C ALA A 22 19.36 4.52 3.96
N GLY A 23 18.54 3.74 4.68
CA GLY A 23 17.97 4.13 5.97
C GLY A 23 16.70 4.97 5.87
N THR A 24 16.20 5.21 4.65
CA THR A 24 14.89 5.82 4.39
C THR A 24 13.79 4.75 4.41
N TYR A 25 12.52 5.18 4.28
CA TYR A 25 11.35 4.32 4.31
C TYR A 25 10.55 4.48 3.02
N ARG A 26 10.10 3.37 2.45
CA ARG A 26 9.22 3.33 1.27
C ARG A 26 7.90 2.70 1.62
N GLY A 27 6.81 3.34 1.21
CA GLY A 27 5.47 2.81 1.32
C GLY A 27 5.15 1.89 0.15
N ILE A 28 4.54 0.75 0.42
CA ILE A 28 4.13 -0.24 -0.58
C ILE A 28 2.68 -0.61 -0.30
N VAL A 29 1.84 -0.57 -1.33
CA VAL A 29 0.44 -0.97 -1.30
C VAL A 29 0.29 -2.21 -2.17
N HIS A 30 -0.04 -3.35 -1.57
CA HIS A 30 -0.40 -4.55 -2.30
C HIS A 30 -1.89 -4.54 -2.55
N LEU A 31 -2.28 -4.43 -3.82
CA LEU A 31 -3.67 -4.38 -4.25
C LEU A 31 -4.08 -5.74 -4.81
N ARG A 32 -5.27 -6.21 -4.46
CA ARG A 32 -5.86 -7.41 -5.07
C ARG A 32 -7.38 -7.34 -5.07
N GLU A 33 -8.02 -8.12 -5.91
CA GLU A 33 -9.47 -8.32 -5.85
C GLU A 33 -9.88 -9.17 -4.62
N VAL A 34 -11.09 -8.93 -4.12
CA VAL A 34 -11.68 -9.75 -3.05
C VAL A 34 -11.92 -11.16 -3.59
N GLY A 35 -11.27 -12.14 -2.98
CA GLY A 35 -11.35 -13.54 -3.40
C GLY A 35 -10.30 -13.96 -4.43
N ALA A 36 -9.46 -13.04 -4.90
CA ALA A 36 -8.28 -13.38 -5.69
C ALA A 36 -7.23 -14.08 -4.83
N GLU A 37 -6.40 -14.89 -5.49
CA GLU A 37 -5.29 -15.57 -4.84
C GLU A 37 -4.25 -14.57 -4.33
N PRO A 38 -3.52 -14.85 -3.24
CA PRO A 38 -2.48 -13.96 -2.71
C PRO A 38 -1.37 -13.63 -3.72
N GLU A 39 -1.18 -14.48 -4.74
CA GLU A 39 -0.21 -14.30 -5.82
C GLU A 39 -0.63 -13.21 -6.82
N SER A 40 -1.90 -12.80 -6.79
CA SER A 40 -2.44 -11.68 -7.57
C SER A 40 -2.27 -10.33 -6.87
N ASP A 41 -1.54 -10.27 -5.76
CA ASP A 41 -1.18 -9.00 -5.10
C ASP A 41 -0.31 -8.15 -6.06
N GLU A 42 -0.88 -7.09 -6.63
CA GLU A 42 -0.16 -6.09 -7.42
C GLU A 42 0.50 -5.05 -6.49
N PRO A 43 1.84 -4.96 -6.45
CA PRO A 43 2.52 -4.00 -5.59
C PRO A 43 2.59 -2.61 -6.23
N HIS A 44 2.18 -1.59 -5.48
CA HIS A 44 2.27 -0.18 -5.84
C HIS A 44 3.12 0.57 -4.81
N GLU A 45 4.24 1.14 -5.23
CA GLU A 45 5.12 1.89 -4.34
C GLU A 45 4.77 3.38 -4.29
N THR A 46 5.08 4.03 -3.18
CA THR A 46 5.10 5.50 -3.11
C THR A 46 6.17 6.06 -4.05
N GLU A 47 5.87 7.19 -4.69
CA GLU A 47 6.77 7.80 -5.70
C GLU A 47 8.14 8.21 -5.16
N ILE A 48 8.24 8.44 -3.84
CA ILE A 48 9.46 8.86 -3.15
C ILE A 48 9.75 8.00 -1.92
N ASP A 49 11.00 8.05 -1.48
CA ASP A 49 11.43 7.59 -0.17
C ASP A 49 11.26 8.69 0.89
N PHE A 50 10.91 8.28 2.11
CA PHE A 50 10.70 9.18 3.24
C PHE A 50 11.76 9.00 4.32
N ALA A 51 12.06 10.07 5.06
CA ALA A 51 13.00 10.00 6.17
C ALA A 51 12.44 9.24 7.39
N HIS A 52 11.11 9.24 7.54
CA HIS A 52 10.43 8.63 8.68
C HIS A 52 9.40 7.58 8.24
N GLU A 53 9.25 6.52 9.06
CA GLU A 53 8.31 5.42 8.80
C GLU A 53 6.86 5.92 8.72
N ASP A 54 6.46 6.82 9.62
CA ASP A 54 5.08 7.35 9.66
C ASP A 54 4.74 8.15 8.40
N GLN A 55 5.70 8.89 7.83
CA GLN A 55 5.50 9.60 6.57
C GLN A 55 5.29 8.64 5.39
N ALA A 56 6.07 7.56 5.34
CA ALA A 56 5.90 6.51 4.33
C ALA A 56 4.56 5.80 4.50
N ARG A 57 4.11 5.55 5.74
CA ARG A 57 2.81 4.96 6.05
C ARG A 57 1.67 5.88 5.62
N ASP A 58 1.73 7.16 5.94
CA ASP A 58 0.71 8.14 5.55
C ASP A 58 0.59 8.27 4.02
N ALA A 59 1.73 8.31 3.32
CA ALA A 59 1.76 8.35 1.87
C ALA A 59 1.20 7.05 1.25
N ALA A 60 1.57 5.89 1.77
CA ALA A 60 1.04 4.61 1.31
C ALA A 60 -0.45 4.48 1.59
N ARG A 61 -0.94 4.99 2.71
CA ARG A 61 -2.37 5.07 3.04
C ARG A 61 -3.13 5.95 2.05
N ALA A 62 -2.59 7.13 1.73
CA ALA A 62 -3.18 8.00 0.72
C ALA A 62 -3.23 7.33 -0.66
N LEU A 63 -2.15 6.62 -1.03
CA LEU A 63 -2.07 5.83 -2.26
C LEU A 63 -3.11 4.70 -2.28
N ALA A 64 -3.24 3.93 -1.19
CA ALA A 64 -4.22 2.85 -1.08
C ALA A 64 -5.66 3.37 -1.26
N ASN A 65 -6.02 4.46 -0.60
CA ASN A 65 -7.33 5.08 -0.75
C ASN A 65 -7.58 5.58 -2.17
N LYS A 66 -6.56 6.16 -2.82
CA LYS A 66 -6.65 6.59 -4.22
C LYS A 66 -6.91 5.40 -5.15
N LEU A 67 -6.10 4.34 -5.05
CA LEU A 67 -6.23 3.14 -5.89
C LEU A 67 -7.59 2.46 -5.71
N LEU A 68 -8.03 2.28 -4.47
CA LEU A 68 -9.34 1.71 -4.18
C LEU A 68 -10.47 2.53 -4.80
N LYS A 69 -10.40 3.86 -4.69
CA LYS A 69 -11.39 4.76 -5.29
C LYS A 69 -11.39 4.70 -6.81
N GLU A 70 -10.23 4.58 -7.45
CA GLU A 70 -10.12 4.44 -8.92
C GLU A 70 -10.75 3.13 -9.42
N LEU A 71 -10.71 2.08 -8.61
CA LEU A 71 -11.28 0.75 -8.92
C LEU A 71 -12.77 0.62 -8.59
N GLU A 72 -13.29 1.42 -7.66
CA GLU A 72 -14.71 1.49 -7.34
C GLU A 72 -15.50 2.42 -8.29
N SER A 73 -14.82 3.14 -9.18
CA SER A 73 -15.39 4.23 -9.99
C SER A 73 -15.95 3.81 -11.35
#